data_AF-A0A8A3PGS4-F1
#
_entry.id   AF-A0A8A3PGS4-F1
#
_cell.length_a   1.000
_cell.length_b   1.000
_cell.length_c   1.000
_cell.angle_alpha   90.00
_cell.angle_beta   90.00
_cell.angle_gamma   90.00
#
_symmetry.space_group_name_H-M   'P 1'
#
loop_
_entity.id
_entity.type
_entity.pdbx_description
1 polymer ?
#
loop_
_entity_poly.entity_id
_entity_poly.type
_entity_poly.pdbx_seq_one_letter_code
_entity_poly.pdbx_strand_id
1 'polypeptide(L)'
;MPSLRIQPRTCNSLPKKINHGSAARGLCTRRVLFARGHTGASLICGSKGPQRILAHSTSLCLPRAGRREYATATPADAIIEELTEQYGVARDEFEIASEETEKRSVYASDDRAAAVEELQKLKEMYSQAIEGEHGEEIQRRVGQRVRELEQGVAALEERAMEDH
;
A
#
# COMPACT_ATOMS: atom_id res chain seq x y z
N MET A 1 -60.52 -23.19 -11.27
CA MET A 1 -59.64 -24.14 -10.57
C MET A 1 -58.41 -23.37 -10.08
N PRO A 2 -57.96 -23.59 -8.84
CA PRO A 2 -57.62 -22.55 -7.87
C PRO A 2 -56.23 -21.89 -8.01
N SER A 3 -56.17 -20.62 -7.60
CA SER A 3 -54.97 -19.81 -7.35
C SER A 3 -54.09 -20.42 -6.27
N LEU A 4 -52.82 -20.70 -6.59
CA LEU A 4 -51.80 -21.04 -5.60
C LEU A 4 -51.13 -19.75 -5.11
N ARG A 5 -51.65 -19.22 -3.99
CA ARG A 5 -50.92 -18.28 -3.13
C ARG A 5 -49.76 -19.02 -2.48
N ILE A 6 -48.55 -18.78 -2.95
CA ILE A 6 -47.34 -19.16 -2.22
C ILE A 6 -46.98 -17.98 -1.33
N GLN A 7 -47.19 -18.14 -0.02
CA GLN A 7 -46.70 -17.18 0.97
C GLN A 7 -45.21 -17.42 1.23
N PRO A 8 -44.40 -16.36 1.43
CA PRO A 8 -42.99 -16.50 1.76
C PRO A 8 -42.82 -17.03 3.18
N ARG A 9 -42.02 -18.10 3.33
CA ARG A 9 -41.57 -18.58 4.63
C ARG A 9 -40.49 -17.62 5.15
N THR A 10 -40.84 -16.84 6.16
CA THR A 10 -39.88 -16.12 6.99
C THR A 10 -39.13 -17.14 7.86
N CYS A 11 -37.91 -17.49 7.51
CA CYS A 11 -37.00 -18.18 8.42
C CYS A 11 -36.06 -17.13 9.05
N ASN A 12 -36.40 -16.80 10.29
CA ASN A 12 -35.62 -15.99 11.21
C ASN A 12 -34.63 -16.94 11.92
N SER A 13 -33.33 -16.79 11.69
CA SER A 13 -32.29 -17.55 12.39
C SER A 13 -31.03 -16.71 12.63
N LEU A 14 -31.09 -15.90 13.67
CA LEU A 14 -29.93 -15.58 14.52
C LEU A 14 -29.81 -16.71 15.59
N PRO A 15 -28.69 -16.89 16.32
CA PRO A 15 -27.36 -16.26 16.27
C PRO A 15 -26.20 -17.29 16.30
N LYS A 16 -24.95 -16.85 16.12
CA LYS A 16 -23.79 -17.36 16.90
C LYS A 16 -22.56 -16.45 16.76
N LYS A 17 -22.37 -15.63 17.79
CA LYS A 17 -21.12 -14.94 18.13
C LYS A 17 -20.09 -16.02 18.46
N ILE A 18 -19.01 -16.12 17.69
CA ILE A 18 -17.82 -16.88 18.09
C ILE A 18 -16.75 -15.85 18.41
N ASN A 19 -16.47 -15.67 19.71
CA ASN A 19 -15.31 -14.94 20.17
C ASN A 19 -14.10 -15.86 20.03
N HIS A 20 -13.15 -15.54 19.15
CA HIS A 20 -11.83 -16.15 19.19
C HIS A 20 -10.93 -15.31 20.10
N GLY A 21 -10.52 -15.95 21.19
CA GLY A 21 -9.70 -15.37 22.24
C GLY A 21 -8.28 -15.03 21.77
N SER A 22 -7.81 -13.96 22.38
CA SER A 22 -6.45 -13.47 22.44
C SER A 22 -5.40 -14.56 22.70
N ALA A 23 -4.32 -14.56 21.91
CA ALA A 23 -3.08 -15.24 22.23
C ALA A 23 -1.91 -14.26 22.05
N ALA A 24 -1.48 -13.69 23.16
CA ALA A 24 -0.22 -12.99 23.28
C ALA A 24 0.95 -13.98 23.28
N ARG A 25 2.09 -13.58 22.68
CA ARG A 25 3.49 -13.69 23.14
C ARG A 25 4.44 -14.03 21.99
N GLY A 26 5.54 -13.28 21.88
CA GLY A 26 6.69 -13.73 21.09
C GLY A 26 7.71 -12.67 20.73
N LEU A 27 8.23 -11.92 21.69
CA LEU A 27 9.47 -11.15 21.52
C LEU A 27 10.62 -12.11 21.15
N CYS A 28 11.15 -11.98 19.94
CA CYS A 28 12.41 -12.61 19.56
C CYS A 28 13.31 -11.59 18.85
N THR A 29 14.02 -10.82 19.67
CA THR A 29 15.14 -9.99 19.26
C THR A 29 16.30 -10.89 18.80
N ARG A 30 16.73 -10.77 17.54
CA ARG A 30 18.06 -11.25 17.16
C ARG A 30 18.80 -10.25 16.27
N ARG A 31 19.75 -9.59 16.93
CA ARG A 31 20.92 -8.87 16.40
C ARG A 31 21.49 -9.53 15.14
N VAL A 32 21.77 -8.73 14.13
CA VAL A 32 22.94 -8.94 13.28
C VAL A 32 23.70 -7.63 13.18
N LEU A 33 24.87 -7.61 13.82
CA LEU A 33 25.90 -6.60 13.66
C LEU A 33 26.62 -6.87 12.33
N PHE A 34 26.53 -5.95 11.37
CA PHE A 34 27.51 -5.89 10.29
C PHE A 34 28.42 -4.68 10.52
N ALA A 35 29.65 -5.02 10.91
CA ALA A 35 30.76 -4.11 11.03
C ALA A 35 31.75 -4.39 9.90
N ARG A 36 32.46 -3.32 9.51
CA ARG A 36 33.77 -3.25 8.83
C ARG A 36 33.77 -3.18 7.30
N GLY A 37 34.57 -2.23 6.81
CA GLY A 37 35.29 -2.38 5.55
C GLY A 37 35.51 -1.08 4.77
N HIS A 38 36.40 -0.22 5.26
CA HIS A 38 36.97 0.87 4.46
C HIS A 38 38.11 0.35 3.56
N THR A 39 38.49 1.18 2.57
CA THR A 39 39.66 1.12 1.64
C THR A 39 39.39 0.40 0.31
N GLY A 40 39.68 0.95 -0.87
CA GLY A 40 40.30 2.22 -1.25
C GLY A 40 40.43 2.34 -2.79
N ALA A 41 41.22 3.35 -3.19
CA ALA A 41 41.83 3.57 -4.51
C ALA A 41 40.99 4.27 -5.61
N SER A 42 41.35 5.55 -5.78
CA SER A 42 41.16 6.42 -6.94
C SER A 42 42.51 6.61 -7.62
N LEU A 43 42.55 6.68 -8.96
CA LEU A 43 43.57 7.28 -9.84
C LEU A 43 43.12 6.94 -11.26
N ILE A 44 42.77 7.89 -12.13
CA ILE A 44 43.58 8.68 -13.09
C ILE A 44 42.56 9.62 -13.80
N CYS A 45 42.80 10.79 -14.39
CA CYS A 45 43.95 11.56 -14.89
C CYS A 45 43.35 12.94 -15.32
N GLY A 46 44.10 14.05 -15.31
CA GLY A 46 43.74 15.22 -16.12
C GLY A 46 44.15 16.59 -15.57
N SER A 47 45.29 17.09 -16.03
CA SER A 47 45.92 18.36 -15.69
C SER A 47 45.28 19.59 -16.38
N LYS A 48 45.28 20.76 -15.73
CA LYS A 48 45.90 22.05 -16.17
C LYS A 48 45.23 23.29 -15.56
N GLY A 49 46.07 24.20 -15.03
CA GLY A 49 45.78 25.63 -14.96
C GLY A 49 46.16 26.30 -13.63
N PRO A 50 47.18 27.20 -13.60
CA PRO A 50 47.39 28.10 -12.49
C PRO A 50 46.78 29.47 -12.81
N GLN A 51 45.88 29.98 -11.96
CA GLN A 51 45.69 31.42 -11.83
C GLN A 51 45.40 31.77 -10.37
N ARG A 52 46.29 32.61 -9.82
CA ARG A 52 46.08 33.41 -8.61
C ARG A 52 44.73 34.14 -8.70
N ILE A 53 44.07 34.37 -7.57
CA ILE A 53 43.50 35.66 -7.15
C ILE A 53 43.00 35.53 -5.69
N LEU A 54 43.63 36.34 -4.83
CA LEU A 54 43.07 37.16 -3.75
C LEU A 54 42.24 36.52 -2.61
N ALA A 55 42.73 36.75 -1.39
CA ALA A 55 42.10 36.43 -0.12
C ALA A 55 40.87 37.31 0.13
N HIS A 56 39.70 36.69 0.30
CA HIS A 56 38.49 37.32 0.79
C HIS A 56 37.99 36.49 1.97
N SER A 57 38.27 36.99 3.18
CA SER A 57 37.65 36.50 4.42
C SER A 57 36.14 36.68 4.34
N THR A 58 35.40 35.58 4.27
CA THR A 58 33.96 35.60 4.56
C THR A 58 33.53 34.25 5.14
N SER A 59 33.29 34.30 6.45
CA SER A 59 32.45 33.45 7.30
C SER A 59 32.26 31.98 6.91
N LEU A 60 32.75 31.11 7.79
CA LEU A 60 32.26 29.75 7.99
C LEU A 60 30.75 29.79 8.34
N CYS A 61 29.90 29.88 7.34
CA CYS A 61 28.54 29.37 7.46
C CYS A 61 28.62 27.89 7.08
N LEU A 62 28.95 27.06 8.08
CA LEU A 62 28.52 25.66 8.03
C LEU A 62 27.05 25.68 7.62
N PRO A 63 26.60 24.89 6.63
CA PRO A 63 25.19 24.57 6.57
C PRO A 63 24.88 23.98 7.94
N ARG A 64 24.13 24.76 8.74
CA ARG A 64 23.51 24.32 9.97
C ARG A 64 23.05 22.91 9.68
N ALA A 65 23.62 21.93 10.39
CA ALA A 65 23.14 20.58 10.40
C ALA A 65 21.67 20.71 10.81
N GLY A 66 20.81 20.85 9.81
CA GLY A 66 19.38 20.79 9.97
C GLY A 66 19.21 19.49 10.69
N ARG A 67 18.66 19.56 11.90
CA ARG A 67 18.05 18.39 12.51
C ARG A 67 17.34 17.69 11.35
N ARG A 68 17.60 16.39 11.19
CA ARG A 68 16.70 15.52 10.44
C ARG A 68 15.40 15.59 11.24
N GLU A 69 14.64 16.65 11.00
CA GLU A 69 13.28 16.82 11.46
C GLU A 69 12.58 15.69 10.73
N TYR A 70 12.35 14.60 11.45
CA TYR A 70 11.18 13.79 11.18
C TYR A 70 10.05 14.82 11.11
N ALA A 71 9.65 15.15 9.87
CA ALA A 71 8.53 16.04 9.64
C ALA A 71 7.43 15.55 10.56
N THR A 72 6.92 16.44 11.42
CA THR A 72 5.90 16.11 12.40
C THR A 72 4.80 15.37 11.67
N ALA A 73 4.66 14.06 11.92
CA ALA A 73 3.70 13.21 11.24
C ALA A 73 2.34 13.90 11.33
N THR A 74 1.84 14.37 10.18
CA THR A 74 0.56 15.06 10.19
C THR A 74 -0.52 14.01 10.40
N PRO A 75 -1.68 14.39 10.98
CA PRO A 75 -2.83 13.49 11.02
C PRO A 75 -3.20 12.92 9.64
N ALA A 76 -2.94 13.67 8.55
CA ALA A 76 -3.11 13.18 7.18
C ALA A 76 -2.14 12.05 6.83
N ASP A 77 -0.87 12.16 7.25
CA ASP A 77 0.14 11.13 6.97
C ASP A 77 -0.23 9.78 7.60
N ALA A 78 -0.84 9.77 8.78
CA ALA A 78 -1.31 8.54 9.42
C ALA A 78 -2.39 7.82 8.59
N ILE A 79 -3.35 8.58 8.05
CA ILE A 79 -4.42 8.03 7.18
C ILE A 79 -3.81 7.54 5.85
N ILE A 80 -2.83 8.28 5.30
CA ILE A 80 -2.14 7.90 4.07
C ILE A 80 -1.35 6.60 4.25
N GLU A 81 -0.72 6.42 5.42
CA GLU A 81 -0.03 5.18 5.77
C GLU A 81 -1.01 4.00 5.80
N GLU A 82 -2.15 4.14 6.47
CA GLU A 82 -3.18 3.11 6.55
C GLU A 82 -3.73 2.72 5.16
N LEU A 83 -4.06 3.73 4.33
CA LEU A 83 -4.49 3.51 2.95
C LEU A 83 -3.40 2.85 2.08
N THR A 84 -2.14 3.18 2.33
CA THR A 84 -1.02 2.62 1.58
C THR A 84 -0.75 1.16 1.97
N GLU A 85 -0.93 0.83 3.25
CA GLU A 85 -0.86 -0.55 3.74
C GLU A 85 -2.00 -1.39 3.14
N GLN A 86 -3.24 -0.89 3.20
CA GLN A 86 -4.39 -1.57 2.61
C GLN A 86 -4.28 -1.72 1.08
N TYR A 87 -3.71 -0.73 0.40
CA TYR A 87 -3.38 -0.84 -1.02
C TYR A 87 -2.34 -1.94 -1.29
N GLY A 88 -1.35 -2.12 -0.41
CA GLY A 88 -0.40 -3.22 -0.50
C GLY A 88 -1.09 -4.58 -0.48
N VAL A 89 -1.97 -4.80 0.51
CA VAL A 89 -2.76 -6.03 0.63
C VAL A 89 -3.62 -6.26 -0.62
N ALA A 90 -4.38 -5.26 -1.06
CA ALA A 90 -5.24 -5.39 -2.23
C ALA A 90 -4.46 -5.64 -3.53
N ARG A 91 -3.23 -5.10 -3.64
CA ARG A 91 -2.34 -5.35 -4.77
C ARG A 91 -1.78 -6.77 -4.77
N ASP A 92 -1.38 -7.28 -3.61
CA ASP A 92 -0.87 -8.65 -3.49
C ASP A 92 -1.96 -9.66 -3.89
N GLU A 93 -3.20 -9.48 -3.41
CA GLU A 93 -4.33 -10.32 -3.80
C GLU A 93 -4.64 -10.23 -5.30
N PHE A 94 -4.55 -9.03 -5.90
CA PHE A 94 -4.69 -8.87 -7.35
C PHE A 94 -3.60 -9.62 -8.12
N GLU A 95 -2.35 -9.60 -7.65
CA GLU A 95 -1.24 -10.33 -8.28
C GLU A 95 -1.49 -11.84 -8.24
N ILE A 96 -1.88 -12.37 -7.08
CA ILE A 96 -2.27 -13.78 -6.93
C ILE A 96 -3.42 -14.13 -7.88
N ALA A 97 -4.48 -13.34 -7.89
CA ALA A 97 -5.64 -13.56 -8.75
C ALA A 97 -5.29 -13.56 -10.24
N SER A 98 -4.37 -12.67 -10.64
CA SER A 98 -3.90 -12.60 -12.03
C SER A 98 -3.13 -13.84 -12.43
N GLU A 99 -2.19 -14.30 -11.59
CA GLU A 99 -1.41 -15.51 -11.86
C GLU A 99 -2.28 -16.77 -11.89
N GLU A 100 -3.22 -16.91 -10.96
CA GLU A 100 -4.07 -18.09 -10.87
C GLU A 100 -5.08 -18.16 -12.02
N THR A 101 -5.56 -16.99 -12.49
CA THR A 101 -6.39 -16.89 -13.70
C THR A 101 -5.59 -17.30 -14.95
N GLU A 102 -4.34 -16.85 -15.09
CA GLU A 102 -3.46 -17.27 -16.20
C GLU A 102 -3.17 -18.77 -16.18
N LYS A 103 -3.01 -19.37 -14.99
CA LYS A 103 -2.80 -20.81 -14.81
C LYS A 103 -4.07 -21.64 -14.99
N ARG A 104 -5.25 -21.02 -15.11
CA ARG A 104 -6.56 -21.68 -15.07
C ARG A 104 -6.70 -22.62 -13.88
N SER A 105 -6.23 -22.13 -12.74
CA SER A 105 -6.30 -22.86 -11.47
C SER A 105 -7.75 -22.97 -11.00
N VAL A 106 -8.05 -24.01 -10.21
CA VAL A 106 -9.36 -24.16 -9.56
C VAL A 106 -9.64 -23.06 -8.54
N TYR A 107 -8.59 -22.40 -8.04
CA TYR A 107 -8.67 -21.34 -7.04
C TYR A 107 -8.88 -19.95 -7.66
N ALA A 108 -8.69 -19.81 -8.98
CA ALA A 108 -8.73 -18.52 -9.66
C ALA A 108 -10.02 -17.72 -9.42
N SER A 109 -11.17 -18.40 -9.21
CA SER A 109 -12.42 -17.72 -8.89
C SER A 109 -12.44 -17.11 -7.49
N ASP A 110 -11.90 -17.82 -6.50
CA ASP A 110 -11.85 -17.36 -5.12
C ASP A 110 -10.81 -16.23 -4.97
N ASP A 111 -9.67 -16.34 -5.64
CA ASP A 111 -8.62 -15.30 -5.60
C ASP A 111 -9.10 -13.99 -6.26
N ARG A 112 -9.84 -14.07 -7.38
CA ARG A 112 -10.48 -12.88 -7.98
C ARG A 112 -11.48 -12.23 -7.02
N ALA A 113 -12.26 -13.04 -6.29
CA ALA A 113 -13.19 -12.51 -5.29
C ALA A 113 -12.43 -11.81 -4.15
N ALA A 114 -11.34 -12.39 -3.66
CA ALA A 114 -10.48 -11.77 -2.64
C ALA A 114 -9.92 -10.42 -3.10
N ALA A 115 -9.43 -10.33 -4.34
CA ALA A 115 -8.96 -9.07 -4.92
C ALA A 115 -10.05 -7.99 -5.00
N VAL A 116 -11.29 -8.37 -5.36
CA VAL A 116 -12.45 -7.46 -5.39
C VAL A 116 -12.83 -7.00 -3.97
N GLU A 117 -12.83 -7.90 -3.00
CA GLU A 117 -13.16 -7.59 -1.61
C GLU A 117 -12.17 -6.59 -0.99
N GLU A 118 -10.87 -6.83 -1.14
CA GLU A 118 -9.83 -5.94 -0.59
C GLU A 118 -9.79 -4.59 -1.35
N LEU A 119 -10.08 -4.57 -2.66
CA LEU A 119 -10.28 -3.34 -3.40
C LEU A 119 -11.50 -2.55 -2.88
N GLN A 120 -12.61 -3.22 -2.61
CA GLN A 120 -13.81 -2.58 -2.08
C GLN A 120 -13.55 -1.97 -0.71
N LYS A 121 -12.81 -2.67 0.15
CA LYS A 121 -12.35 -2.15 1.45
C LYS A 121 -11.46 -0.93 1.31
N LEU A 122 -10.49 -0.96 0.37
CA LEU A 122 -9.65 0.20 0.06
C LEU A 122 -10.49 1.40 -0.39
N LYS A 123 -11.49 1.18 -1.26
CA LYS A 123 -12.40 2.24 -1.74
C LYS A 123 -13.25 2.82 -0.63
N GLU A 124 -13.74 1.98 0.28
CA GLU A 124 -14.51 2.43 1.43
C GLU A 124 -13.66 3.31 2.36
N MET A 125 -12.45 2.87 2.71
CA MET A 125 -11.50 3.66 3.51
C MET A 125 -11.11 4.95 2.80
N TYR A 126 -10.84 4.89 1.50
CA TYR A 126 -10.49 6.07 0.70
C TYR A 126 -11.64 7.07 0.62
N SER A 127 -12.87 6.61 0.42
CA SER A 127 -14.06 7.46 0.36
C SER A 127 -14.30 8.22 1.67
N GLN A 128 -14.18 7.53 2.80
CA GLN A 128 -14.25 8.17 4.13
C GLN A 128 -13.10 9.16 4.34
N ALA A 129 -11.91 8.84 3.86
CA ALA A 129 -10.73 9.68 4.01
C ALA A 129 -10.83 11.00 3.21
N ILE A 130 -11.43 10.97 2.01
CA ILE A 130 -11.59 12.18 1.18
C ILE A 130 -12.70 13.11 1.67
N GLU A 131 -13.66 12.62 2.47
CA GLU A 131 -14.69 13.44 3.13
C GLU A 131 -14.14 14.18 4.36
N GLY A 132 -12.94 13.81 4.84
CA GLY A 132 -12.30 14.42 6.00
C GLY A 132 -11.57 15.74 5.72
N GLU A 133 -11.04 16.36 6.78
CA GLU A 133 -10.32 17.65 6.73
C GLU A 133 -9.11 17.64 5.77
N HIS A 134 -8.50 16.48 5.54
CA HIS A 134 -7.30 16.32 4.72
C HIS A 134 -7.57 15.65 3.36
N GLY A 135 -8.83 15.63 2.92
CA GLY A 135 -9.23 14.87 1.75
C GLY A 135 -8.49 15.23 0.46
N GLU A 136 -8.16 16.50 0.23
CA GLU A 136 -7.40 16.91 -0.96
C GLU A 136 -5.98 16.34 -1.02
N GLU A 137 -5.27 16.28 0.12
CA GLU A 137 -3.91 15.72 0.19
C GLU A 137 -3.96 14.20 -0.02
N ILE A 138 -4.92 13.54 0.62
CA ILE A 138 -5.13 12.09 0.50
C ILE A 138 -5.49 11.74 -0.94
N GLN A 139 -6.37 12.51 -1.58
CA GLN A 139 -6.74 12.34 -2.98
C GLN A 139 -5.53 12.47 -3.91
N ARG A 140 -4.67 13.47 -3.71
CA ARG A 140 -3.46 13.66 -4.53
C ARG A 140 -2.47 12.50 -4.39
N ARG A 141 -2.30 11.96 -3.19
CA ARG A 141 -1.29 10.91 -2.91
C ARG A 141 -1.76 9.48 -3.18
N VAL A 142 -3.05 9.20 -2.99
CA VAL A 142 -3.60 7.83 -3.04
C VAL A 142 -4.55 7.64 -4.24
N GLY A 143 -5.18 8.71 -4.74
CA GLY A 143 -6.23 8.60 -5.75
C GLY A 143 -5.82 7.96 -7.07
N GLN A 144 -4.58 8.18 -7.54
CA GLN A 144 -4.08 7.50 -8.74
C GLN A 144 -4.00 5.99 -8.51
N ARG A 145 -3.40 5.57 -7.40
CA ARG A 145 -3.18 4.16 -7.05
C ARG A 145 -4.48 3.37 -6.98
N VAL A 146 -5.50 3.94 -6.35
CA VAL A 146 -6.84 3.33 -6.27
C VAL A 146 -7.40 3.11 -7.67
N ARG A 147 -7.37 4.13 -8.54
CA ARG A 147 -7.90 4.05 -9.91
C ARG A 147 -7.17 3.04 -10.79
N GLU A 148 -5.85 2.93 -10.62
CA GLU A 148 -5.03 1.94 -11.33
C GLU A 148 -5.43 0.51 -10.94
N LEU A 149 -5.59 0.27 -9.63
CA LEU A 149 -6.01 -1.04 -9.13
C LEU A 149 -7.46 -1.38 -9.55
N GLU A 150 -8.38 -0.41 -9.50
CA GLU A 150 -9.76 -0.58 -9.99
C GLU A 150 -9.80 -1.01 -11.46
N GLN A 151 -9.02 -0.36 -12.31
CA GLN A 151 -8.93 -0.71 -13.73
C GLN A 151 -8.30 -2.10 -13.93
N GLY A 152 -7.28 -2.43 -13.13
CA GLY A 152 -6.64 -3.74 -13.15
C GLY A 152 -7.60 -4.87 -12.80
N VAL A 153 -8.34 -4.73 -11.70
CA VAL A 153 -9.34 -5.72 -11.24
C VAL A 153 -10.47 -5.85 -12.25
N ALA A 154 -11.02 -4.73 -12.76
CA ALA A 154 -12.06 -4.77 -13.78
C ALA A 154 -11.61 -5.50 -15.07
N ALA A 155 -10.39 -5.25 -15.53
CA ALA A 155 -9.82 -5.95 -16.68
C ALA A 155 -9.55 -7.44 -16.40
N LEU A 156 -9.30 -7.83 -15.14
CA LEU A 156 -9.18 -9.22 -14.75
C LEU A 156 -10.54 -9.94 -14.75
N GLU A 157 -11.60 -9.27 -14.26
CA GLU A 157 -12.97 -9.79 -14.28
C GLU A 157 -13.50 -9.95 -15.71
N GLU A 158 -13.21 -9.00 -16.61
CA GLU A 158 -13.58 -9.10 -18.03
C GLU A 158 -12.96 -10.35 -18.68
N ARG A 159 -11.65 -10.53 -18.53
CA ARG A 159 -10.93 -11.71 -19.05
C ARG A 159 -11.46 -13.02 -18.49
N ALA A 160 -11.85 -13.04 -17.21
CA ALA A 160 -12.42 -14.22 -16.58
C ALA A 160 -13.81 -14.57 -17.11
N MET A 161 -14.61 -13.59 -17.56
CA MET A 161 -15.89 -13.83 -18.22
C MET A 161 -15.71 -14.37 -19.66
N GLU A 162 -14.62 -14.01 -20.34
CA GLU A 162 -14.34 -14.47 -21.71
C GLU A 162 -13.83 -15.93 -21.78
N ASP A 163 -13.17 -16.44 -20.74
CA ASP A 163 -12.61 -17.81 -20.70
C ASP A 163 -13.65 -18.88 -20.28
N HIS A 164 -14.92 -18.49 -20.09
CA HIS A 164 -15.98 -19.32 -19.48
C HIS A 164 -16.97 -19.97 -20.45
#